data_AF-I6QEC3-F1
#
_entry.id   AF-I6QEC3-F1
#
_cell.length_a   1.000
_cell.length_b   1.000
_cell.length_c   1.000
_cell.angle_alpha   90.00
_cell.angle_beta   90.00
_cell.angle_gamma   90.00
#
_symmetry.space_group_name_H-M   'P 1'
#
loop_
_entity.id
_entity.type
_entity.pdbx_description
1 polymer ?
#
loop_
_entity_poly.entity_id
_entity_poly.type
_entity_poly.pdbx_seq_one_letter_code
_entity_poly.pdbx_strand_id
1 'polypeptide(L)'
;MGVFDYKNLGTEGSKALFADAMAITLYSYHNLDNGFAVGYQHNGFGLGLPATLVGALLGSTDSQGVIPGIPWNPDSEKAALDAVHKAGWTPISASTLGYGGKVDARGTFFGEKAGYTTAQVEVLGKYDGDGKLLEIGIGFRGTSGPRETLISDSIGDLVSDLLAALGPKDYAKNYAGEAFGTLLKDVAAYAGSHGLTGKDVVVSGHSLGGLAVNSMADLSGNKWSGFYKDSNYVAYASPTQSAGDKVLNIGYENDPVFRALDGSSFNFSSLGVHDKPHESTTDNIVSFNDHYASTLWNVLPFSIVNVPTWI
;
A
#
# COMPACT_ATOMS: atom_id res chain seq x y z
N MET A 1 4.75 -8.87 -24.25
CA MET A 1 4.28 -8.72 -22.87
C MET A 1 4.61 -7.31 -22.42
N GLY A 2 3.64 -6.57 -21.85
CA GLY A 2 3.86 -5.25 -21.26
C GLY A 2 4.56 -5.33 -19.90
N VAL A 3 5.09 -4.19 -19.42
CA VAL A 3 5.85 -4.11 -18.15
C VAL A 3 5.05 -4.57 -16.92
N PHE A 4 3.73 -4.48 -16.98
CA PHE A 4 2.83 -4.90 -15.89
C PHE A 4 2.03 -6.16 -16.22
N ASP A 5 2.46 -6.96 -17.20
CA ASP A 5 1.75 -8.21 -17.51
C ASP A 5 1.78 -9.16 -16.32
N TYR A 6 0.62 -9.72 -15.97
CA TYR A 6 0.43 -10.54 -14.78
C TYR A 6 -0.11 -11.92 -15.12
N LYS A 7 0.65 -12.95 -14.75
CA LYS A 7 0.34 -14.37 -15.01
C LYS A 7 -0.09 -14.57 -16.48
N ASN A 8 -1.29 -15.10 -16.70
CA ASN A 8 -1.84 -15.44 -18.01
C ASN A 8 -3.00 -14.51 -18.43
N LEU A 9 -3.17 -13.34 -17.80
CA LEU A 9 -4.30 -12.43 -18.06
C LEU A 9 -4.25 -11.76 -19.45
N GLY A 10 -3.11 -11.83 -20.14
CA GLY A 10 -2.85 -11.04 -21.33
C GLY A 10 -2.73 -9.55 -21.03
N THR A 11 -2.34 -8.75 -22.01
CA THR A 11 -1.98 -7.34 -21.79
C THR A 11 -3.15 -6.47 -21.32
N GLU A 12 -4.34 -6.59 -21.91
CA GLU A 12 -5.49 -5.76 -21.50
C GLU A 12 -6.03 -6.17 -20.12
N GLY A 13 -6.08 -7.48 -19.82
CA GLY A 13 -6.47 -7.95 -18.49
C GLY A 13 -5.48 -7.50 -17.41
N SER A 14 -4.18 -7.51 -17.72
CA SER A 14 -3.14 -7.05 -16.79
C SER A 14 -3.18 -5.54 -16.57
N LYS A 15 -3.48 -4.74 -17.60
CA LYS A 15 -3.68 -3.29 -17.46
C LYS A 15 -4.89 -2.95 -16.59
N ALA A 16 -6.00 -3.69 -16.74
CA ALA A 16 -7.17 -3.51 -15.90
C ALA A 16 -6.84 -3.83 -14.42
N LEU A 17 -6.21 -4.99 -14.17
CA LEU A 17 -5.75 -5.37 -12.84
C LEU A 17 -4.82 -4.32 -12.22
N PHE A 18 -3.86 -3.80 -12.99
CA PHE A 18 -2.94 -2.75 -12.52
C PHE A 18 -3.68 -1.47 -12.14
N ALA A 19 -4.65 -1.04 -12.96
CA ALA A 19 -5.44 0.16 -12.67
C ALA A 19 -6.27 0.02 -11.39
N ASP A 20 -6.88 -1.16 -11.20
CA ASP A 20 -7.63 -1.48 -9.98
C ASP A 20 -6.74 -1.53 -8.73
N ALA A 21 -5.62 -2.24 -8.81
CA ALA A 21 -4.65 -2.34 -7.74
C ALA A 21 -4.13 -0.96 -7.30
N MET A 22 -3.83 -0.08 -8.27
CA MET A 22 -3.39 1.29 -8.00
C MET A 22 -4.50 2.12 -7.32
N ALA A 23 -5.74 2.05 -7.82
CA ALA A 23 -6.85 2.81 -7.24
C ALA A 23 -7.12 2.41 -5.78
N ILE A 24 -7.13 1.10 -5.49
CA ILE A 24 -7.28 0.57 -4.13
C ILE A 24 -6.11 1.00 -3.23
N THR A 25 -4.88 0.94 -3.75
CA THR A 25 -3.68 1.35 -3.01
C THR A 25 -3.68 2.82 -2.66
N LEU A 26 -4.04 3.70 -3.59
CA LEU A 26 -4.13 5.14 -3.33
C LEU A 26 -5.23 5.44 -2.30
N TYR A 27 -6.35 4.73 -2.38
CA TYR A 27 -7.45 4.90 -1.43
C TYR A 27 -7.05 4.54 0.01
N SER A 28 -6.22 3.52 0.23
CA SER A 28 -5.81 3.12 1.59
C SER A 28 -5.02 4.22 2.33
N TYR A 29 -4.39 5.15 1.61
CA TYR A 29 -3.73 6.32 2.19
C TYR A 29 -4.66 7.51 2.44
N HIS A 30 -5.88 7.50 1.91
CA HIS A 30 -6.85 8.59 2.08
C HIS A 30 -6.27 9.98 1.75
N ASN A 31 -5.55 10.06 0.62
CA ASN A 31 -4.87 11.29 0.15
C ASN A 31 -3.92 11.93 1.18
N LEU A 32 -3.27 11.15 2.06
CA LEU A 32 -2.39 11.67 3.12
C LEU A 32 -1.31 12.64 2.59
N ASP A 33 -0.73 12.34 1.44
CA ASP A 33 0.36 13.08 0.82
C ASP A 33 -0.10 14.24 -0.10
N ASN A 34 -1.42 14.47 -0.23
CA ASN A 34 -1.97 15.45 -1.16
C ASN A 34 -1.37 16.86 -1.00
N GLY A 35 -1.23 17.33 0.24
CA GLY A 35 -0.57 18.60 0.54
C GLY A 35 0.91 18.63 0.14
N PHE A 36 1.63 17.52 0.33
CA PHE A 36 3.04 17.40 -0.06
C PHE A 36 3.16 17.40 -1.59
N ALA A 37 2.36 16.61 -2.29
CA ALA A 37 2.40 16.50 -3.75
C ALA A 37 2.10 17.83 -4.43
N VAL A 38 1.07 18.56 -3.98
CA VAL A 38 0.75 19.90 -4.52
C VAL A 38 1.85 20.91 -4.17
N GLY A 39 2.37 20.88 -2.94
CA GLY A 39 3.49 21.72 -2.52
C GLY A 39 4.75 21.48 -3.36
N TYR A 40 5.08 20.21 -3.62
CA TYR A 40 6.20 19.79 -4.44
C TYR A 40 6.02 20.22 -5.88
N GLN A 41 4.85 20.00 -6.47
CA GLN A 41 4.57 20.40 -7.85
C GLN A 41 4.66 21.91 -8.06
N HIS A 42 4.36 22.70 -7.02
CA HIS A 42 4.41 24.17 -7.07
C HIS A 42 5.79 24.75 -6.75
N ASN A 43 6.50 24.20 -5.76
CA ASN A 43 7.71 24.81 -5.20
C ASN A 43 8.99 23.98 -5.42
N GLY A 44 8.85 22.74 -5.87
CA GLY A 44 9.95 21.80 -6.10
C GLY A 44 10.59 21.26 -4.81
N PHE A 45 11.73 20.61 -4.98
CA PHE A 45 12.55 20.03 -3.90
C PHE A 45 13.93 20.70 -3.78
N GLY A 46 14.05 21.96 -4.21
CA GLY A 46 15.27 22.76 -4.09
C GLY A 46 15.16 23.83 -2.99
N LEU A 47 15.43 25.10 -3.34
CA LEU A 47 15.24 26.23 -2.44
C LEU A 47 13.76 26.41 -2.01
N GLY A 48 12.80 25.86 -2.74
CA GLY A 48 11.38 25.85 -2.40
C GLY A 48 10.95 24.75 -1.42
N LEU A 49 11.85 23.85 -1.03
CA LEU A 49 11.56 22.76 -0.08
C LEU A 49 10.88 23.25 1.22
N PRO A 50 11.30 24.36 1.86
CA PRO A 50 10.60 24.85 3.05
C PRO A 50 9.11 25.13 2.80
N ALA A 51 8.73 25.67 1.64
CA ALA A 51 7.33 25.90 1.28
C ALA A 51 6.60 24.60 0.96
N THR A 52 7.27 23.65 0.30
CA THR A 52 6.75 22.29 0.07
C THR A 52 6.40 21.60 1.39
N LEU A 53 7.28 21.68 2.40
CA LEU A 53 7.05 21.08 3.72
C LEU A 53 5.92 21.78 4.49
N VAL A 54 5.76 23.10 4.34
CA VAL A 54 4.59 23.82 4.89
C VAL A 54 3.30 23.31 4.24
N GLY A 55 3.29 23.11 2.93
CA GLY A 55 2.15 22.52 2.21
C GLY A 55 1.84 21.09 2.64
N ALA A 56 2.86 20.27 2.88
CA ALA A 56 2.71 18.91 3.40
C ALA A 56 2.04 18.86 4.78
N LEU A 57 2.38 19.82 5.65
CA LEU A 57 1.81 19.90 7.00
C LEU A 57 0.41 20.50 7.00
N LEU A 58 0.24 21.66 6.37
CA LEU A 58 -0.96 22.51 6.51
C LEU A 58 -1.91 22.44 5.31
N GLY A 59 -1.47 22.00 4.13
CA GLY A 59 -2.25 22.10 2.91
C GLY A 59 -2.36 23.53 2.36
N SER A 60 -3.35 23.74 1.51
CA SER A 60 -3.69 25.00 0.85
C SER A 60 -5.20 25.04 0.57
N THR A 61 -5.72 26.06 -0.13
CA THR A 61 -7.13 26.05 -0.57
C THR A 61 -7.46 24.93 -1.56
N ASP A 62 -6.43 24.32 -2.17
CA ASP A 62 -6.56 23.31 -3.21
C ASP A 62 -5.99 21.95 -2.78
N SER A 63 -5.48 21.83 -1.54
CA SER A 63 -4.89 20.59 -1.02
C SER A 63 -4.99 20.45 0.49
N GLN A 64 -4.98 19.21 0.99
CA GLN A 64 -4.99 18.92 2.43
C GLN A 64 -3.67 18.29 2.85
N GLY A 65 -2.98 18.94 3.79
CA GLY A 65 -1.81 18.38 4.46
C GLY A 65 -2.18 17.33 5.51
N VAL A 66 -1.19 16.93 6.30
CA VAL A 66 -1.38 15.90 7.34
C VAL A 66 -2.14 16.40 8.57
N ILE A 67 -2.18 17.71 8.83
CA ILE A 67 -2.91 18.28 9.98
C ILE A 67 -4.41 18.35 9.64
N PRO A 68 -5.28 17.63 10.38
CA PRO A 68 -6.72 17.64 10.13
C PRO A 68 -7.39 18.91 10.67
N GLY A 69 -8.60 19.21 10.20
CA GLY A 69 -9.45 20.27 10.76
C GLY A 69 -9.10 21.70 10.37
N ILE A 70 -8.20 21.90 9.40
CA ILE A 70 -7.85 23.21 8.87
C ILE A 70 -9.01 23.73 7.98
N PRO A 71 -9.69 24.84 8.32
CA PRO A 71 -10.96 25.22 7.68
C PRO A 71 -10.89 25.59 6.20
N TRP A 72 -9.72 26.01 5.71
CA TRP A 72 -9.54 26.39 4.31
C TRP A 72 -9.13 25.22 3.41
N ASN A 73 -8.80 24.05 3.98
CA ASN A 73 -8.42 22.89 3.18
C ASN A 73 -9.66 22.25 2.54
N PRO A 74 -9.52 21.72 1.32
CA PRO A 74 -10.55 20.85 0.75
C PRO A 74 -10.62 19.52 1.52
N ASP A 75 -11.72 18.81 1.32
CA ASP A 75 -11.93 17.47 1.89
C ASP A 75 -11.21 16.41 1.04
N SER A 76 -9.94 16.14 1.36
CA SER A 76 -9.15 15.16 0.61
C SER A 76 -9.59 13.72 0.86
N GLU A 77 -10.22 13.45 2.00
CA GLU A 77 -10.79 12.14 2.35
C GLU A 77 -11.97 11.84 1.40
N LYS A 78 -12.86 12.81 1.23
CA LYS A 78 -13.94 12.73 0.23
C LYS A 78 -13.38 12.57 -1.18
N ALA A 79 -12.33 13.30 -1.55
CA ALA A 79 -11.72 13.18 -2.86
C ALA A 79 -11.13 11.77 -3.11
N ALA A 80 -10.54 11.14 -2.07
CA ALA A 80 -10.03 9.77 -2.15
C ALA A 80 -11.19 8.77 -2.37
N LEU A 81 -12.27 8.93 -1.61
CA LEU A 81 -13.47 8.11 -1.74
C LEU A 81 -14.14 8.26 -3.12
N ASP A 82 -14.27 9.49 -3.61
CA ASP A 82 -14.83 9.76 -4.94
C ASP A 82 -13.95 9.17 -6.05
N ALA A 83 -12.62 9.18 -5.89
CA ALA A 83 -11.69 8.58 -6.84
C ALA A 83 -11.80 7.05 -6.89
N VAL A 84 -11.88 6.38 -5.74
CA VAL A 84 -12.01 4.91 -5.70
C VAL A 84 -13.38 4.45 -6.20
N HIS A 85 -14.45 5.21 -5.91
CA HIS A 85 -15.78 4.99 -6.51
C HIS A 85 -15.75 5.13 -8.03
N LYS A 86 -15.03 6.13 -8.55
CA LYS A 86 -14.86 6.32 -10.01
C LYS A 86 -14.11 5.17 -10.66
N ALA A 87 -13.21 4.50 -9.93
CA ALA A 87 -12.56 3.27 -10.35
C ALA A 87 -13.47 2.02 -10.22
N GLY A 88 -14.72 2.18 -9.75
CA GLY A 88 -15.72 1.12 -9.63
C GLY A 88 -15.75 0.43 -8.27
N TRP A 89 -14.97 0.90 -7.29
CA TRP A 89 -14.79 0.25 -6.00
C TRP A 89 -15.54 0.99 -4.89
N THR A 90 -16.28 0.25 -4.07
CA THR A 90 -17.03 0.80 -2.93
C THR A 90 -16.61 0.07 -1.64
N PRO A 91 -16.32 0.77 -0.53
CA PRO A 91 -16.00 0.12 0.75
C PRO A 91 -17.12 -0.82 1.22
N ILE A 92 -16.75 -2.03 1.65
CA ILE A 92 -17.66 -3.02 2.24
C ILE A 92 -17.64 -2.85 3.76
N SER A 93 -18.80 -2.63 4.36
CA SER A 93 -18.89 -2.40 5.80
C SER A 93 -18.58 -3.66 6.63
N ALA A 94 -18.09 -3.47 7.86
CA ALA A 94 -17.92 -4.57 8.82
C ALA A 94 -19.22 -5.37 9.04
N SER A 95 -20.37 -4.68 9.09
CA SER A 95 -21.67 -5.34 9.24
C SER A 95 -22.03 -6.25 8.06
N THR A 96 -21.66 -5.85 6.84
CA THR A 96 -21.85 -6.64 5.61
C THR A 96 -20.98 -7.89 5.61
N LEU A 97 -19.75 -7.78 6.13
CA LEU A 97 -18.83 -8.92 6.29
C LEU A 97 -19.17 -9.80 7.50
N GLY A 98 -20.04 -9.34 8.41
CA GLY A 98 -20.24 -9.98 9.71
C GLY A 98 -19.03 -9.88 10.65
N TYR A 99 -18.15 -8.90 10.42
CA TYR A 99 -16.90 -8.71 11.15
C TYR A 99 -17.13 -7.98 12.49
N GLY A 100 -16.63 -8.57 13.58
CA GLY A 100 -16.78 -8.03 14.94
C GLY A 100 -15.60 -7.22 15.47
N GLY A 101 -14.55 -7.02 14.67
CA GLY A 101 -13.35 -6.28 15.08
C GLY A 101 -13.48 -4.76 14.95
N LYS A 102 -12.35 -4.06 15.09
CA LYS A 102 -12.31 -2.59 15.10
C LYS A 102 -12.38 -2.02 13.68
N VAL A 103 -13.28 -1.07 13.49
CA VAL A 103 -13.34 -0.17 12.33
C VAL A 103 -13.45 1.27 12.78
N ASP A 104 -12.97 2.23 11.97
CA ASP A 104 -13.21 3.66 12.21
C ASP A 104 -14.46 4.18 11.48
N ALA A 105 -14.68 5.49 11.53
CA ALA A 105 -15.82 6.14 10.90
C ALA A 105 -15.76 6.15 9.36
N ARG A 106 -14.58 5.92 8.76
CA ARG A 106 -14.37 5.80 7.31
C ARG A 106 -14.65 4.37 6.83
N GLY A 107 -14.76 3.42 7.75
CA GLY A 107 -14.92 2.00 7.46
C GLY A 107 -13.59 1.25 7.37
N THR A 108 -12.47 1.90 7.67
CA THR A 108 -11.13 1.29 7.65
C THR A 108 -11.03 0.26 8.76
N PHE A 109 -10.53 -0.93 8.45
CA PHE A 109 -10.32 -2.02 9.41
C PHE A 109 -8.93 -1.93 10.05
N PHE A 110 -8.84 -2.28 11.33
CA PHE A 110 -7.60 -2.22 12.11
C PHE A 110 -7.08 -3.60 12.49
N GLY A 111 -5.77 -3.70 12.72
CA GLY A 111 -5.13 -4.95 13.11
C GLY A 111 -5.64 -5.53 14.43
N GLU A 112 -5.68 -6.86 14.48
CA GLU A 112 -6.43 -7.65 15.47
C GLU A 112 -5.62 -8.02 16.72
N LYS A 113 -4.29 -8.11 16.59
CA LYS A 113 -3.41 -8.57 17.66
C LYS A 113 -2.55 -7.45 18.22
N ALA A 114 -2.16 -7.60 19.48
CA ALA A 114 -1.17 -6.73 20.11
C ALA A 114 0.13 -6.70 19.28
N GLY A 115 0.65 -5.50 19.03
CA GLY A 115 1.79 -5.27 18.15
C GLY A 115 1.42 -5.02 16.68
N TYR A 116 0.14 -5.14 16.30
CA TYR A 116 -0.35 -4.89 14.93
C TYR A 116 -1.55 -3.93 14.89
N THR A 117 -1.97 -3.36 16.02
CA THR A 117 -3.23 -2.60 16.13
C THR A 117 -3.27 -1.27 15.35
N THR A 118 -2.13 -0.80 14.86
CA THR A 118 -2.03 0.39 13.98
C THR A 118 -2.14 0.02 12.50
N ALA A 119 -1.95 -1.26 12.15
CA ALA A 119 -2.10 -1.75 10.80
C ALA A 119 -3.52 -1.49 10.30
N GLN A 120 -3.64 -1.02 9.07
CA GLN A 120 -4.91 -0.68 8.44
C GLN A 120 -5.10 -1.42 7.12
N VAL A 121 -6.35 -1.76 6.82
CA VAL A 121 -6.74 -2.37 5.54
C VAL A 121 -8.12 -1.89 5.12
N GLU A 122 -8.27 -1.65 3.82
CA GLU A 122 -9.53 -1.38 3.16
C GLU A 122 -10.06 -2.66 2.51
N VAL A 123 -11.36 -2.92 2.66
CA VAL A 123 -12.05 -4.01 1.95
C VAL A 123 -13.12 -3.38 1.07
N LEU A 124 -13.03 -3.60 -0.25
CA LEU A 124 -13.88 -2.97 -1.25
C LEU A 124 -14.57 -4.00 -2.13
N GLY A 125 -15.73 -3.64 -2.66
CA GLY A 125 -16.47 -4.42 -3.65
C GLY A 125 -16.63 -3.66 -4.95
N LYS A 126 -16.54 -4.38 -6.08
CA LYS A 126 -16.95 -3.91 -7.40
C LYS A 126 -18.23 -4.62 -7.80
N TYR A 127 -19.19 -3.89 -8.36
CA TYR A 127 -20.54 -4.38 -8.62
C TYR A 127 -20.97 -4.15 -10.07
N ASP A 128 -21.86 -4.99 -10.59
CA ASP A 128 -22.54 -4.71 -11.86
C ASP A 128 -23.72 -3.72 -11.69
N GLY A 129 -24.40 -3.42 -12.80
CA GLY A 129 -25.54 -2.50 -12.80
C GLY A 129 -26.76 -2.99 -12.00
N ASP A 130 -26.83 -4.28 -11.68
CA ASP A 130 -27.90 -4.88 -10.88
C ASP A 130 -27.51 -5.01 -9.40
N GLY A 131 -26.31 -4.54 -9.02
CA GLY A 131 -25.79 -4.59 -7.65
C GLY A 131 -25.20 -5.94 -7.26
N LYS A 132 -24.93 -6.84 -8.22
CA LYS A 132 -24.25 -8.10 -7.93
C LYS A 132 -22.75 -7.84 -7.74
N LEU A 133 -22.18 -8.39 -6.67
CA LEU A 133 -20.75 -8.35 -6.41
C LEU A 133 -19.99 -9.15 -7.49
N LEU A 134 -19.03 -8.49 -8.14
CA LEU A 134 -18.19 -9.06 -9.19
C LEU A 134 -16.77 -9.36 -8.70
N GLU A 135 -16.24 -8.49 -7.83
CA GLU A 135 -14.83 -8.52 -7.43
C GLU A 135 -14.68 -7.95 -6.01
N ILE A 136 -13.67 -8.43 -5.29
CA ILE A 136 -13.26 -7.87 -3.98
C ILE A 136 -11.85 -7.29 -4.07
N GLY A 137 -11.68 -6.10 -3.54
CA GLY A 137 -10.42 -5.41 -3.40
C GLY A 137 -9.98 -5.40 -1.94
N ILE A 138 -8.72 -5.75 -1.67
CA ILE A 138 -8.09 -5.69 -0.35
C ILE A 138 -6.89 -4.75 -0.47
N GLY A 139 -6.97 -3.58 0.17
CA GLY A 139 -5.95 -2.53 0.12
C GLY A 139 -5.25 -2.37 1.46
N PHE A 140 -4.06 -2.94 1.62
CA PHE A 140 -3.25 -2.72 2.82
C PHE A 140 -2.60 -1.34 2.79
N ARG A 141 -2.68 -0.63 3.91
CA ARG A 141 -2.04 0.66 4.09
C ARG A 141 -0.58 0.47 4.53
N GLY A 142 0.34 1.27 3.99
CA GLY A 142 1.70 1.35 4.51
C GLY A 142 1.84 2.29 5.71
N THR A 143 3.07 2.47 6.19
CA THR A 143 3.42 3.21 7.42
C THR A 143 2.77 4.60 7.46
N SER A 144 1.75 4.76 8.30
CA SER A 144 1.03 6.00 8.64
C SER A 144 -0.32 5.64 9.30
N GLY A 145 -1.19 6.62 9.53
CA GLY A 145 -2.57 6.33 9.89
C GLY A 145 -3.52 7.48 9.58
N PRO A 146 -4.75 7.41 10.10
CA PRO A 146 -5.68 8.53 10.09
C PRO A 146 -5.00 9.83 10.52
N ARG A 147 -5.32 10.95 9.87
CA ARG A 147 -4.74 12.26 10.20
C ARG A 147 -4.90 12.61 11.69
N GLU A 148 -5.96 12.12 12.31
CA GLU A 148 -6.31 12.34 13.72
C GLU A 148 -5.35 11.62 14.70
N THR A 149 -4.74 10.50 14.28
CA THR A 149 -3.87 9.64 15.09
C THR A 149 -2.50 9.40 14.44
N LEU A 150 -2.15 10.19 13.41
CA LEU A 150 -1.02 9.97 12.53
C LEU A 150 0.29 9.72 13.27
N ILE A 151 0.61 10.52 14.29
CA ILE A 151 1.88 10.39 15.02
C ILE A 151 1.95 9.06 15.77
N SER A 152 0.89 8.69 16.50
CA SER A 152 0.89 7.43 17.26
C SER A 152 0.89 6.21 16.36
N ASP A 153 0.16 6.27 15.25
CA ASP A 153 0.06 5.14 14.31
C ASP A 153 1.37 4.95 13.53
N SER A 154 1.98 6.04 13.08
CA SER A 154 3.29 6.00 12.40
C SER A 154 4.40 5.42 13.28
N ILE A 155 4.34 5.63 14.61
CA ILE A 155 5.30 5.01 15.54
C ILE A 155 5.09 3.50 15.62
N GLY A 156 3.83 3.03 15.67
CA GLY A 156 3.53 1.59 15.66
C GLY A 156 3.97 0.91 14.37
N ASP A 157 3.78 1.57 13.24
CA ASP A 157 4.18 1.05 11.94
C ASP A 157 5.70 1.06 11.76
N LEU A 158 6.41 2.08 12.25
CA LEU A 158 7.88 2.10 12.26
C LEU A 158 8.46 0.94 13.08
N VAL A 159 7.80 0.54 14.18
CA VAL A 159 8.20 -0.66 14.93
C VAL A 159 8.02 -1.91 14.06
N SER A 160 6.94 -1.98 13.28
CA SER A 160 6.71 -3.09 12.34
C SER A 160 7.76 -3.12 11.23
N ASP A 161 8.14 -1.96 10.68
CA ASP A 161 9.20 -1.84 9.67
C ASP A 161 10.55 -2.34 10.21
N LEU A 162 10.91 -1.93 11.43
CA LEU A 162 12.12 -2.41 12.10
C LEU A 162 12.08 -3.91 12.39
N LEU A 163 10.93 -4.46 12.81
CA LEU A 163 10.77 -5.89 13.06
C LEU A 163 10.78 -6.72 11.77
N ALA A 164 10.30 -6.17 10.65
CA ALA A 164 10.40 -6.82 9.35
C ALA A 164 11.86 -6.95 8.89
N ALA A 165 12.68 -5.93 9.13
CA ALA A 165 14.09 -5.94 8.74
C ALA A 165 15.00 -6.71 9.74
N LEU A 166 14.79 -6.51 11.04
CA LEU A 166 15.72 -6.93 12.10
C LEU A 166 15.09 -7.86 13.14
N GLY A 167 13.78 -8.08 13.07
CA GLY A 167 13.04 -8.94 13.99
C GLY A 167 13.12 -10.42 13.61
N PRO A 168 12.17 -11.25 14.12
CA PRO A 168 12.13 -12.66 13.81
C PRO A 168 12.04 -12.93 12.31
N LYS A 169 12.71 -13.99 11.83
CA LYS A 169 12.82 -14.32 10.39
C LYS A 169 11.47 -14.37 9.65
N ASP A 170 10.41 -14.81 10.33
CA ASP A 170 9.07 -14.93 9.74
C ASP A 170 8.14 -13.77 10.07
N TYR A 171 8.63 -12.65 10.62
CA TYR A 171 7.78 -11.50 10.96
C TYR A 171 7.07 -10.95 9.72
N ALA A 172 7.84 -10.57 8.69
CA ALA A 172 7.30 -10.04 7.45
C ALA A 172 6.34 -11.04 6.78
N LYS A 173 6.70 -12.33 6.76
CA LYS A 173 5.86 -13.40 6.21
C LYS A 173 4.52 -13.54 6.92
N ASN A 174 4.49 -13.41 8.25
CA ASN A 174 3.27 -13.64 9.04
C ASN A 174 2.41 -12.38 9.24
N TYR A 175 2.92 -11.20 8.85
CA TYR A 175 2.30 -9.90 9.14
C TYR A 175 0.79 -9.85 8.84
N ALA A 176 0.36 -10.18 7.62
CA ALA A 176 -1.06 -10.11 7.23
C ALA A 176 -1.93 -11.11 8.02
N GLY A 177 -1.40 -12.28 8.36
CA GLY A 177 -2.11 -13.29 9.15
C GLY A 177 -2.24 -12.93 10.63
N GLU A 178 -1.24 -12.22 11.17
CA GLU A 178 -1.27 -11.73 12.55
C GLU A 178 -2.14 -10.47 12.68
N ALA A 179 -2.08 -9.57 11.71
CA ALA A 179 -2.84 -8.33 11.70
C ALA A 179 -4.32 -8.56 11.34
N PHE A 180 -4.65 -9.38 10.34
CA PHE A 180 -5.99 -9.42 9.73
C PHE A 180 -6.53 -10.83 9.55
N GLY A 181 -6.08 -11.79 10.36
CA GLY A 181 -6.40 -13.20 10.18
C GLY A 181 -7.91 -13.51 10.22
N THR A 182 -8.64 -12.90 11.16
CA THR A 182 -10.10 -13.05 11.30
C THR A 182 -10.83 -12.33 10.18
N LEU A 183 -10.47 -11.08 9.90
CA LEU A 183 -11.06 -10.28 8.83
C LEU A 183 -10.96 -11.01 7.49
N LEU A 184 -9.78 -11.51 7.13
CA LEU A 184 -9.57 -12.22 5.87
C LEU A 184 -10.35 -13.54 5.80
N LYS A 185 -10.67 -14.17 6.93
CA LYS A 185 -11.58 -15.31 6.96
C LYS A 185 -13.02 -14.88 6.64
N ASP A 186 -13.47 -13.78 7.22
CA ASP A 186 -14.83 -13.26 7.03
C ASP A 186 -15.04 -12.73 5.60
N VAL A 187 -14.03 -12.08 5.02
CA VAL A 187 -14.02 -11.68 3.60
C VAL A 187 -14.12 -12.90 2.67
N ALA A 188 -13.39 -13.99 2.95
CA ALA A 188 -13.47 -15.21 2.15
C ALA A 188 -14.86 -15.86 2.24
N ALA A 189 -15.48 -15.85 3.43
CA ALA A 189 -16.85 -16.35 3.62
C ALA A 189 -17.88 -15.49 2.87
N TYR A 190 -17.73 -14.16 2.91
CA TYR A 190 -18.58 -13.22 2.18
C TYR A 190 -18.43 -13.36 0.65
N ALA A 191 -17.20 -13.51 0.15
CA ALA A 191 -16.94 -13.78 -1.26
C ALA A 191 -17.61 -15.08 -1.71
N GLY A 192 -17.43 -16.16 -0.94
CA GLY A 192 -18.02 -17.46 -1.23
C GLY A 192 -19.54 -17.45 -1.22
N SER A 193 -20.19 -16.67 -0.35
CA SER A 193 -21.65 -16.52 -0.34
C SER A 193 -22.20 -15.78 -1.58
N HIS A 194 -21.36 -15.02 -2.27
CA HIS A 194 -21.66 -14.36 -3.54
C HIS A 194 -21.21 -15.17 -4.77
N GLY A 195 -20.73 -16.40 -4.56
CA GLY A 195 -20.26 -17.28 -5.64
C GLY A 195 -18.91 -16.88 -6.23
N LEU A 196 -18.17 -16.00 -5.57
CA LEU A 196 -16.80 -15.61 -5.94
C LEU A 196 -15.78 -16.60 -5.39
N THR A 197 -14.65 -16.72 -6.07
CA THR A 197 -13.47 -17.47 -5.59
C THR A 197 -12.26 -16.55 -5.46
N GLY A 198 -11.12 -17.08 -5.01
CA GLY A 198 -9.90 -16.29 -4.86
C GLY A 198 -9.49 -15.52 -6.11
N LYS A 199 -9.76 -16.04 -7.31
CA LYS A 199 -9.43 -15.40 -8.59
C LYS A 199 -10.14 -14.05 -8.81
N ASP A 200 -11.26 -13.84 -8.11
CA ASP A 200 -12.10 -12.64 -8.17
C ASP A 200 -11.71 -11.64 -7.05
N VAL A 201 -10.50 -11.80 -6.50
CA VAL A 201 -9.93 -10.94 -5.46
C VAL A 201 -8.64 -10.29 -5.94
N VAL A 202 -8.56 -8.97 -5.79
CA VAL A 202 -7.36 -8.16 -6.00
C VAL A 202 -6.82 -7.72 -4.65
N VAL A 203 -5.55 -8.01 -4.41
CA VAL A 203 -4.84 -7.68 -3.18
C VAL A 203 -3.71 -6.71 -3.53
N SER A 204 -3.72 -5.54 -2.92
CA SER A 204 -2.75 -4.49 -3.18
C SER A 204 -2.41 -3.67 -1.94
N GLY A 205 -1.45 -2.76 -2.09
CA GLY A 205 -0.89 -1.94 -1.02
C GLY A 205 0.49 -1.39 -1.38
N HIS A 206 0.89 -0.34 -0.69
CA HIS A 206 2.15 0.37 -0.91
C HIS A 206 3.03 0.38 0.35
N SER A 207 4.36 0.34 0.18
CA SER A 207 5.34 0.36 1.29
C SER A 207 5.13 -0.83 2.25
N LEU A 208 4.92 -0.60 3.57
CA LEU A 208 4.53 -1.66 4.52
C LEU A 208 3.25 -2.41 4.08
N GLY A 209 2.35 -1.75 3.36
CA GLY A 209 1.19 -2.39 2.72
C GLY A 209 1.62 -3.36 1.61
N GLY A 210 2.65 -3.02 0.84
CA GLY A 210 3.27 -3.93 -0.14
C GLY A 210 3.92 -5.16 0.51
N LEU A 211 4.53 -4.98 1.70
CA LEU A 211 4.98 -6.12 2.52
C LEU A 211 3.78 -7.00 2.93
N ALA A 212 2.66 -6.40 3.35
CA ALA A 212 1.46 -7.13 3.72
C ALA A 212 0.85 -7.90 2.53
N VAL A 213 0.93 -7.38 1.30
CA VAL A 213 0.55 -8.10 0.06
C VAL A 213 1.41 -9.36 -0.10
N ASN A 214 2.74 -9.24 0.01
CA ASN A 214 3.66 -10.37 -0.08
C ASN A 214 3.44 -11.38 1.05
N SER A 215 3.18 -10.91 2.27
CA SER A 215 2.79 -11.74 3.43
C SER A 215 1.53 -12.54 3.17
N MET A 216 0.48 -11.90 2.67
CA MET A 216 -0.79 -12.57 2.36
C MET A 216 -0.59 -13.63 1.27
N ALA A 217 0.22 -13.35 0.25
CA ALA A 217 0.55 -14.30 -0.80
C ALA A 217 1.30 -15.54 -0.26
N ASP A 218 2.29 -15.36 0.62
CA ASP A 218 3.02 -16.47 1.27
C ASP A 218 2.10 -17.34 2.14
N LEU A 219 1.11 -16.73 2.79
CA LEU A 219 0.15 -17.41 3.67
C LEU A 219 -1.01 -18.06 2.91
N SER A 220 -1.31 -17.58 1.70
CA SER A 220 -2.53 -17.86 0.94
C SER A 220 -2.85 -19.34 0.72
N GLY A 221 -1.83 -20.20 0.60
CA GLY A 221 -2.01 -21.63 0.38
C GLY A 221 -2.36 -22.43 1.64
N ASN A 222 -1.96 -21.93 2.82
CA ASN A 222 -2.05 -22.68 4.09
C ASN A 222 -2.99 -22.02 5.12
N LYS A 223 -3.37 -20.77 4.89
CA LYS A 223 -4.36 -20.02 5.69
C LYS A 223 -5.66 -19.89 4.91
N TRP A 224 -6.74 -19.56 5.62
CA TRP A 224 -8.07 -19.31 5.04
C TRP A 224 -8.55 -20.43 4.10
N SER A 225 -8.23 -21.68 4.45
CA SER A 225 -8.55 -22.89 3.68
C SER A 225 -8.07 -22.84 2.22
N GLY A 226 -7.03 -22.06 1.91
CA GLY A 226 -6.52 -21.91 0.55
C GLY A 226 -7.36 -21.00 -0.35
N PHE A 227 -8.34 -20.26 0.18
CA PHE A 227 -9.25 -19.43 -0.62
C PHE A 227 -8.51 -18.44 -1.52
N TYR A 228 -7.49 -17.76 -0.96
CA TYR A 228 -6.75 -16.70 -1.65
C TYR A 228 -5.57 -17.20 -2.49
N LYS A 229 -5.33 -18.51 -2.61
CA LYS A 229 -4.15 -19.04 -3.31
C LYS A 229 -4.06 -18.61 -4.78
N ASP A 230 -5.22 -18.37 -5.41
CA ASP A 230 -5.37 -18.00 -6.82
C ASP A 230 -5.70 -16.51 -7.00
N SER A 231 -5.64 -15.70 -5.94
CA SER A 231 -5.87 -14.26 -6.00
C SER A 231 -4.81 -13.50 -6.79
N ASN A 232 -5.16 -12.26 -7.15
CA ASN A 232 -4.29 -11.36 -7.91
C ASN A 232 -3.55 -10.44 -6.93
N TYR A 233 -2.23 -10.59 -6.82
CA TYR A 233 -1.40 -9.85 -5.89
C TYR A 233 -0.50 -8.87 -6.64
N VAL A 234 -0.71 -7.58 -6.40
CA VAL A 234 0.09 -6.49 -6.99
C VAL A 234 0.55 -5.59 -5.85
N ALA A 235 1.84 -5.59 -5.57
CA ALA A 235 2.43 -4.84 -4.46
C ALA A 235 3.21 -3.64 -4.99
N TYR A 236 3.08 -2.48 -4.33
CA TYR A 236 3.80 -1.26 -4.69
C TYR A 236 4.87 -0.92 -3.65
N ALA A 237 6.07 -0.52 -4.10
CA ALA A 237 7.17 -0.09 -3.24
C ALA A 237 7.44 -1.05 -2.06
N SER A 238 7.26 -2.36 -2.27
CA SER A 238 7.43 -3.35 -1.21
C SER A 238 8.92 -3.49 -0.86
N PRO A 239 9.28 -3.48 0.44
CA PRO A 239 10.63 -3.82 0.85
C PRO A 239 10.92 -5.32 0.72
N THR A 240 9.88 -6.17 0.67
CA THR A 240 10.01 -7.63 0.62
C THR A 240 9.48 -8.24 -0.68
N GLN A 241 9.92 -9.47 -0.97
CA GLN A 241 9.40 -10.30 -2.04
C GLN A 241 9.01 -11.67 -1.47
N SER A 242 7.78 -12.11 -1.73
CA SER A 242 7.28 -13.44 -1.33
C SER A 242 8.10 -14.54 -2.00
N ALA A 243 8.18 -15.73 -1.39
CA ALA A 243 8.99 -16.83 -1.93
C ALA A 243 8.36 -17.52 -3.17
N GLY A 244 7.12 -17.17 -3.53
CA GLY A 244 6.39 -17.75 -4.66
C GLY A 244 6.29 -16.83 -5.89
N ASP A 245 5.56 -17.32 -6.88
CA ASP A 245 5.32 -16.70 -8.20
C ASP A 245 4.02 -15.87 -8.27
N LYS A 246 3.45 -15.50 -7.11
CA LYS A 246 2.09 -14.94 -7.04
C LYS A 246 2.05 -13.43 -7.15
N VAL A 247 3.14 -12.74 -6.80
CA VAL A 247 3.13 -11.29 -6.60
C VAL A 247 3.87 -10.61 -7.75
N LEU A 248 3.26 -9.57 -8.29
CA LEU A 248 3.97 -8.57 -9.11
C LEU A 248 4.35 -7.40 -8.19
N ASN A 249 5.65 -7.23 -7.96
CA ASN A 249 6.22 -6.16 -7.13
C ASN A 249 6.63 -4.99 -8.04
N ILE A 250 5.90 -3.88 -7.94
CA ILE A 250 6.08 -2.70 -8.78
C ILE A 250 6.70 -1.60 -7.95
N GLY A 251 7.74 -0.95 -8.47
CA GLY A 251 8.40 0.14 -7.77
C GLY A 251 9.41 0.84 -8.66
N TYR A 252 9.88 1.99 -8.17
CA TYR A 252 10.96 2.72 -8.82
C TYR A 252 12.31 2.22 -8.32
N GLU A 253 13.31 2.11 -9.18
CA GLU A 253 14.66 1.67 -8.80
C GLU A 253 15.34 2.67 -7.85
N ASN A 254 14.93 3.94 -7.92
CA ASN A 254 15.41 5.02 -7.05
C ASN A 254 14.53 5.26 -5.82
N ASP A 255 13.53 4.41 -5.57
CA ASP A 255 12.83 4.36 -4.28
C ASP A 255 13.68 3.53 -3.29
N PRO A 256 14.13 4.12 -2.17
CA PRO A 256 15.01 3.43 -1.22
C PRO A 256 14.31 2.33 -0.41
N VAL A 257 12.97 2.27 -0.43
CA VAL A 257 12.18 1.21 0.24
C VAL A 257 12.02 0.01 -0.68
N PHE A 258 11.76 0.25 -1.97
CA PHE A 258 11.52 -0.82 -2.93
C PHE A 258 12.73 -1.77 -3.02
N ARG A 259 12.53 -3.07 -2.78
CA ARG A 259 13.60 -4.10 -2.76
C ARG A 259 14.66 -3.92 -1.66
N ALA A 260 14.38 -3.16 -0.61
CA ALA A 260 15.33 -2.96 0.49
C ALA A 260 15.78 -4.27 1.17
N LEU A 261 14.96 -5.33 1.14
CA LEU A 261 15.31 -6.66 1.68
C LEU A 261 15.40 -7.69 0.54
N ASP A 262 16.35 -8.64 0.65
CA ASP A 262 16.46 -9.78 -0.28
C ASP A 262 15.50 -10.88 0.20
N GLY A 263 14.34 -10.99 -0.47
CA GLY A 263 13.18 -11.72 0.03
C GLY A 263 12.60 -11.01 1.26
N SER A 264 13.04 -11.42 2.45
CA SER A 264 12.76 -10.74 3.72
C SER A 264 14.02 -10.58 4.58
N SER A 265 15.19 -10.80 4.00
CA SER A 265 16.46 -10.80 4.73
C SER A 265 17.17 -9.44 4.59
N PHE A 266 17.53 -8.86 5.73
CA PHE A 266 18.40 -7.70 5.77
C PHE A 266 19.84 -8.08 5.41
N ASN A 267 20.49 -7.25 4.60
CA ASN A 267 21.91 -7.36 4.29
C ASN A 267 22.54 -5.96 4.14
N PHE A 268 23.85 -5.87 3.85
CA PHE A 268 24.52 -4.56 3.76
C PHE A 268 23.95 -3.62 2.69
N SER A 269 23.42 -4.17 1.58
CA SER A 269 22.78 -3.36 0.53
C SER A 269 21.46 -2.73 0.97
N SER A 270 20.80 -3.29 1.99
CA SER A 270 19.57 -2.73 2.58
C SER A 270 19.74 -1.31 3.12
N LEU A 271 20.98 -0.89 3.42
CA LEU A 271 21.30 0.47 3.87
C LEU A 271 21.84 1.38 2.76
N GLY A 272 21.96 0.89 1.54
CA GLY A 272 22.55 1.62 0.41
C GLY A 272 21.76 1.40 -0.87
N VAL A 273 22.46 1.23 -1.98
CA VAL A 273 21.87 0.82 -3.26
C VAL A 273 21.62 -0.70 -3.25
N HIS A 274 20.39 -1.11 -3.53
CA HIS A 274 19.92 -2.50 -3.51
C HIS A 274 19.23 -2.90 -4.83
N ASP A 275 19.74 -2.38 -5.95
CA ASP A 275 19.19 -2.59 -7.30
C ASP A 275 19.54 -3.94 -7.95
N LYS A 276 19.63 -5.01 -7.14
CA LYS A 276 19.78 -6.36 -7.68
C LYS A 276 18.43 -6.77 -8.30
N PRO A 277 18.40 -7.30 -9.54
CA PRO A 277 17.15 -7.77 -10.14
C PRO A 277 16.48 -8.91 -9.35
N HIS A 278 15.15 -8.90 -9.25
CA HIS A 278 14.36 -10.02 -8.71
C HIS A 278 13.30 -10.48 -9.72
N GLU A 279 12.96 -11.77 -9.71
CA GLU A 279 12.03 -12.35 -10.69
C GLU A 279 10.63 -11.71 -10.64
N SER A 280 10.18 -11.31 -9.45
CA SER A 280 8.85 -10.74 -9.23
C SER A 280 8.78 -9.23 -9.39
N THR A 281 9.89 -8.53 -9.69
CA THR A 281 9.99 -7.07 -9.61
C THR A 281 10.08 -6.37 -10.97
N THR A 282 9.57 -5.13 -11.03
CA THR A 282 9.87 -4.21 -12.13
C THR A 282 11.17 -3.46 -11.84
N ASP A 283 12.31 -4.01 -12.26
CA ASP A 283 13.59 -3.57 -11.72
C ASP A 283 14.10 -2.20 -12.19
N ASN A 284 13.67 -1.72 -13.37
CA ASN A 284 14.31 -0.61 -14.09
C ASN A 284 13.35 0.56 -14.41
N ILE A 285 12.41 0.86 -13.50
CA ILE A 285 11.53 2.02 -13.65
C ILE A 285 12.13 3.17 -12.85
N VAL A 286 12.34 4.33 -13.47
CA VAL A 286 12.92 5.50 -12.80
C VAL A 286 11.85 6.55 -12.53
N SER A 287 11.76 7.03 -11.29
CA SER A 287 11.07 8.27 -10.96
C SER A 287 12.02 9.44 -11.19
N PHE A 288 11.93 10.07 -12.36
CA PHE A 288 12.78 11.22 -12.70
C PHE A 288 12.24 12.50 -12.04
N ASN A 289 12.52 12.66 -10.74
CA ASN A 289 12.08 13.77 -9.90
C ASN A 289 13.23 14.77 -9.59
N ASP A 290 12.93 15.87 -8.89
CA ASP A 290 13.90 16.92 -8.56
C ASP A 290 15.11 16.40 -7.78
N HIS A 291 14.92 15.41 -6.90
CA HIS A 291 16.02 14.78 -6.17
C HIS A 291 16.91 13.98 -7.12
N TYR A 292 16.32 13.10 -7.94
CA TYR A 292 17.05 12.30 -8.92
C TYR A 292 17.83 13.16 -9.92
N ALA A 293 17.23 14.25 -10.40
CA ALA A 293 17.84 15.15 -11.39
C ALA A 293 18.95 16.05 -10.82
N SER A 294 19.04 16.21 -9.49
CA SER A 294 19.93 17.19 -8.85
C SER A 294 21.30 16.62 -8.52
N THR A 295 22.36 17.21 -9.09
CA THR A 295 23.74 16.88 -8.69
C THR A 295 24.00 17.15 -7.21
N LEU A 296 23.39 18.20 -6.64
CA LEU A 296 23.61 18.58 -5.24
C LEU A 296 22.98 17.58 -4.27
N TRP A 297 21.76 17.12 -4.57
CA TRP A 297 21.09 16.12 -3.73
C TRP A 297 21.85 14.79 -3.71
N ASN A 298 22.43 14.41 -4.85
CA ASN A 298 23.18 13.17 -5.01
C ASN A 298 24.67 13.25 -4.60
N VAL A 299 25.09 14.34 -3.92
CA VAL A 299 26.39 14.35 -3.20
C VAL A 299 26.33 13.43 -1.98
N LEU A 300 25.16 13.32 -1.35
CA LEU A 300 24.94 12.40 -0.25
C LEU A 300 24.77 10.96 -0.79
N PRO A 301 25.30 9.93 -0.10
CA PRO A 301 25.07 8.55 -0.50
C PRO A 301 23.58 8.21 -0.54
N PHE A 302 23.16 7.48 -1.58
CA PHE A 302 21.84 6.90 -1.64
C PHE A 302 21.66 5.88 -0.51
N SER A 303 20.60 6.03 0.28
CA SER A 303 20.32 5.19 1.43
C SER A 303 18.87 5.37 1.89
N ILE A 304 18.28 4.30 2.43
CA ILE A 304 17.00 4.35 3.14
C ILE A 304 17.05 5.19 4.42
N VAL A 305 18.23 5.40 5.03
CA VAL A 305 18.34 6.29 6.20
C VAL A 305 18.54 7.76 5.82
N ASN A 306 18.72 8.06 4.53
CA ASN A 306 18.85 9.42 4.01
C ASN A 306 17.47 9.96 3.62
N VAL A 307 16.71 10.52 4.57
CA VAL A 307 15.30 10.93 4.42
C VAL A 307 14.95 11.63 3.08
N PRO A 308 15.76 12.54 2.52
CA PRO A 308 15.53 13.12 1.19
C PRO A 308 15.31 12.14 0.03
N THR A 309 15.77 10.88 0.13
CA THR A 309 15.61 9.87 -0.92
C THR A 309 14.19 9.28 -0.97
N TRP A 310 13.34 9.53 0.03
CA TRP A 310 11.97 9.00 0.13
C TRP A 310 10.93 9.80 -0.68
N ILE A 311 11.36 10.70 -1.57
CA ILE A 311 10.51 11.57 -2.39
C ILE A 311 9.92 10.89 -3.63
#